data_AF-A0A4R7D0R3-F1
#
_entry.id   AF-A0A4R7D0R3-F1
#
_cell.length_a   1.000
_cell.length_b   1.000
_cell.length_c   1.000
_cell.angle_alpha   90.00
_cell.angle_beta   90.00
_cell.angle_gamma   90.00
#
_symmetry.space_group_name_H-M   'P 1'
#
loop_
_entity.id
_entity.type
_entity.pdbx_description
1 polymer ?
#
loop_
_entity_poly.entity_id
_entity_poly.type
_entity_poly.pdbx_seq_one_letter_code
_entity_poly.pdbx_strand_id
1 'polypeptide(L)'
;MEDNRRNRTNKVGRKPKKDPAIHRYSISLNDMENAQFLTLFEQSGMKVMAHFITVCIFQKPIKTVKIDMDAVNFHTRLTNFYSQFRAVGVNYNQIVKILYRNFSEKKASAYLFKLEKQTAEMADLCRKVIELTQEFEKEHLQKHR
;
A
#
# COMPACT_ATOMS: atom_id res chain seq x y z
N MET A 1 -22.59 -26.43 -67.47
CA MET A 1 -22.63 -24.97 -67.62
C MET A 1 -22.76 -24.41 -66.21
N GLU A 2 -21.64 -24.18 -65.52
CA GLU A 2 -21.00 -22.85 -65.39
C GLU A 2 -21.99 -21.83 -64.80
N ASP A 3 -21.72 -21.18 -63.68
CA ASP A 3 -20.60 -20.25 -63.62
C ASP A 3 -20.12 -19.94 -62.19
N ASN A 4 -18.80 -19.78 -62.08
CA ASN A 4 -18.00 -19.69 -60.87
C ASN A 4 -17.61 -18.23 -60.64
N ARG A 5 -18.44 -17.42 -59.96
CA ARG A 5 -18.07 -16.05 -59.61
C ARG A 5 -17.46 -15.97 -58.22
N ARG A 6 -16.18 -16.36 -58.14
CA ARG A 6 -15.30 -16.02 -57.01
C ARG A 6 -15.08 -14.50 -57.00
N ASN A 7 -15.86 -13.79 -56.19
CA ASN A 7 -15.57 -12.40 -55.83
C ASN A 7 -14.25 -12.35 -55.06
N ARG A 8 -13.14 -12.19 -55.80
CA ARG A 8 -11.83 -11.86 -55.24
C ARG A 8 -11.85 -10.39 -54.80
N THR A 9 -12.41 -10.12 -53.62
CA THR A 9 -12.14 -8.87 -52.93
C THR A 9 -10.70 -8.91 -52.45
N ASN A 10 -9.88 -8.00 -52.98
CA ASN A 10 -8.50 -7.81 -52.55
C ASN A 10 -8.48 -7.65 -51.02
N LYS A 11 -7.79 -8.54 -50.31
CA LYS A 11 -7.64 -8.49 -48.85
C LYS A 11 -6.66 -7.37 -48.46
N VAL A 12 -7.06 -6.13 -48.72
CA VAL A 12 -6.37 -4.94 -48.21
C VAL A 12 -7.12 -4.52 -46.95
N GLY A 13 -6.57 -4.87 -45.79
CA GLY A 13 -7.17 -4.56 -44.50
C GLY A 13 -6.56 -5.35 -43.35
N ARG A 14 -6.75 -4.86 -42.13
CA ARG A 14 -6.36 -5.58 -40.91
C ARG A 14 -7.09 -6.92 -40.88
N LYS A 15 -6.35 -8.02 -40.72
CA LYS A 15 -6.95 -9.36 -40.55
C LYS A 15 -7.97 -9.32 -39.40
N PRO A 16 -9.20 -9.84 -39.59
CA PRO A 16 -10.20 -9.89 -38.53
C PRO A 16 -9.66 -10.62 -37.31
N LYS A 17 -10.07 -10.19 -36.11
CA LYS A 17 -9.81 -10.95 -34.87
C LYS A 17 -10.56 -12.29 -34.95
N LYS A 18 -10.02 -13.33 -34.29
CA LYS A 18 -10.67 -14.65 -34.20
C LYS A 18 -12.06 -14.58 -33.55
N ASP A 19 -12.22 -13.68 -32.58
CA ASP A 19 -13.48 -13.37 -31.93
C ASP A 19 -13.66 -11.85 -31.85
N PRO A 20 -14.46 -11.25 -32.76
CA PRO A 20 -14.73 -9.82 -32.75
C PRO A 20 -15.82 -9.46 -31.71
N ALA A 21 -15.65 -8.32 -31.04
CA ALA A 21 -16.70 -7.77 -30.18
C ALA A 21 -17.84 -7.20 -31.04
N ILE A 22 -18.90 -7.99 -31.23
CA ILE A 22 -20.04 -7.66 -32.10
C ILE A 22 -21.19 -7.01 -31.29
N HIS A 23 -21.35 -7.38 -30.02
CA HIS A 23 -22.43 -6.87 -29.17
C HIS A 23 -22.06 -5.50 -28.58
N ARG A 24 -22.93 -4.51 -28.79
CA ARG A 24 -22.78 -3.16 -28.24
C ARG A 24 -24.02 -2.78 -27.43
N TYR A 25 -23.78 -2.35 -26.20
CA TYR A 25 -24.81 -1.82 -25.31
C TYR A 25 -24.47 -0.36 -25.01
N SER A 26 -25.46 0.52 -25.16
CA SER A 26 -25.34 1.94 -24.81
C SER A 26 -25.95 2.15 -23.43
N ILE A 27 -25.28 2.94 -22.59
CA ILE A 27 -25.78 3.38 -21.29
C ILE A 27 -25.98 4.89 -21.32
N SER A 28 -27.00 5.38 -20.62
CA SER A 28 -27.27 6.81 -20.44
C SER A 28 -27.05 7.13 -18.98
N LEU A 29 -26.29 8.18 -18.70
CA LEU A 29 -26.01 8.67 -17.35
C LEU A 29 -26.66 10.04 -17.17
N ASN A 30 -27.15 10.34 -15.98
CA ASN A 30 -27.49 11.71 -15.59
C ASN A 30 -26.22 12.51 -15.23
N ASP A 31 -26.36 13.82 -14.99
CA ASP A 31 -25.21 14.70 -14.74
C ASP A 31 -24.39 14.28 -13.50
N MET A 32 -25.06 13.84 -12.43
CA MET A 32 -24.38 13.38 -11.21
C MET A 32 -23.61 12.08 -11.45
N GLU A 33 -24.23 11.11 -12.11
CA GLU A 33 -23.61 9.82 -12.45
C GLU A 33 -22.42 10.01 -13.40
N ASN A 34 -22.54 10.93 -14.35
CA ASN A 34 -21.46 11.25 -15.28
C ASN A 34 -20.27 11.90 -14.56
N ALA A 35 -20.52 12.81 -13.62
CA ALA A 35 -19.45 13.41 -12.83
C ALA A 35 -18.68 12.35 -12.02
N GLN A 36 -19.40 11.44 -11.35
CA GLN A 36 -18.79 10.33 -10.61
C GLN A 36 -18.01 9.38 -11.53
N PHE A 37 -18.57 9.05 -12.70
CA PHE A 37 -17.92 8.21 -13.70
C PHE A 37 -16.58 8.81 -14.17
N LEU A 38 -16.55 10.12 -14.46
CA LEU A 38 -15.33 10.80 -14.90
C LEU A 38 -14.24 10.80 -13.83
N THR A 39 -14.59 11.02 -12.56
CA THR A 39 -13.64 10.95 -11.45
C THR A 39 -13.02 9.55 -11.34
N LEU A 40 -13.83 8.50 -11.41
CA LEU A 40 -13.34 7.12 -11.34
C LEU A 40 -12.48 6.75 -12.57
N PHE A 41 -12.85 7.25 -13.75
CA PHE A 41 -12.07 7.04 -14.95
C PHE A 41 -10.69 7.69 -14.86
N GLU A 42 -10.61 8.93 -14.40
CA GLU A 42 -9.34 9.65 -14.22
C GLU A 42 -8.43 8.92 -13.22
N GLN A 43 -8.98 8.50 -12.08
CA GLN A 43 -8.25 7.72 -11.07
C GLN A 43 -7.73 6.38 -11.61
N SER A 44 -8.44 5.77 -12.57
CA SER A 44 -8.03 4.50 -13.16
C SER A 44 -6.79 4.61 -14.05
N GLY A 45 -6.44 5.81 -14.52
CA GLY A 45 -5.32 6.05 -15.44
C GLY A 45 -5.49 5.43 -16.84
N MET A 46 -6.67 4.88 -17.16
CA MET A 46 -6.96 4.32 -18.47
C MET A 46 -7.19 5.42 -19.51
N LYS A 47 -6.84 5.11 -20.77
CA LYS A 47 -6.99 6.06 -21.89
C LYS A 47 -8.32 5.95 -22.63
N VAL A 48 -9.08 4.87 -22.38
CA VAL A 48 -10.29 4.54 -23.16
C VAL A 48 -11.43 4.18 -22.22
N MET A 49 -12.49 5.00 -22.24
CA MET A 49 -13.71 4.84 -21.41
C MET A 49 -14.36 3.46 -21.55
N ALA A 50 -14.46 2.93 -22.78
CA ALA A 50 -15.09 1.63 -23.03
C ALA A 50 -14.30 0.47 -22.39
N HIS A 51 -12.97 0.55 -22.38
CA HIS A 51 -12.16 -0.45 -21.68
C HIS A 51 -12.34 -0.36 -20.17
N PHE A 52 -12.40 0.86 -19.62
CA PHE A 52 -12.71 1.06 -18.20
C PHE A 52 -14.05 0.41 -17.84
N ILE A 53 -15.13 0.72 -18.57
CA ILE A 53 -16.46 0.12 -18.34
C ILE A 53 -16.41 -1.41 -18.43
N THR A 54 -15.71 -1.97 -19.42
CA THR A 54 -15.59 -3.42 -19.60
C THR A 54 -14.84 -4.07 -18.43
N VAL A 55 -13.78 -3.42 -17.94
CA VAL A 55 -13.01 -3.86 -16.75
C VAL A 55 -13.90 -3.78 -15.50
N CYS A 56 -14.68 -2.71 -15.34
CA CYS A 56 -15.62 -2.55 -14.23
C CYS A 56 -16.69 -3.65 -14.19
N ILE A 57 -17.23 -4.04 -15.36
CA ILE A 57 -18.31 -5.04 -15.46
C ILE A 57 -17.76 -6.47 -15.35
N PHE A 58 -16.63 -6.77 -15.99
CA PHE A 58 -16.17 -8.16 -16.18
C PHE A 58 -14.90 -8.55 -15.43
N GLN A 59 -14.06 -7.61 -14.98
CA GLN A 59 -12.75 -7.94 -14.39
C GLN A 59 -12.66 -7.95 -12.85
N LYS A 60 -13.67 -7.48 -12.11
CA LYS A 60 -13.98 -7.79 -10.68
C LYS A 60 -14.83 -6.66 -10.08
N PRO A 61 -15.48 -6.87 -8.91
CA PRO A 61 -15.90 -5.75 -8.07
C PRO A 61 -14.73 -4.80 -7.99
N ILE A 62 -14.91 -3.58 -8.49
CA ILE A 62 -14.03 -2.49 -8.10
C ILE A 62 -14.20 -2.42 -6.59
N LYS A 63 -13.34 -3.10 -5.85
CA LYS A 63 -13.00 -2.63 -4.52
C LYS A 63 -12.37 -1.29 -4.81
N THR A 64 -13.20 -0.25 -4.82
CA THR A 64 -12.77 1.08 -4.42
C THR A 64 -12.29 0.86 -3.01
N VAL A 65 -11.05 0.36 -2.86
CA VAL A 65 -10.39 0.35 -1.57
C VAL A 65 -10.26 1.84 -1.33
N LYS A 66 -11.20 2.40 -0.56
CA LYS A 66 -10.93 3.62 0.19
C LYS A 66 -9.72 3.23 1.03
N ILE A 67 -8.53 3.43 0.46
CA ILE A 67 -7.29 3.22 1.18
C ILE A 67 -7.38 4.31 2.23
N ASP A 68 -7.66 3.87 3.45
CA ASP A 68 -7.54 4.73 4.60
C ASP A 68 -6.06 5.11 4.67
N MET A 69 -5.75 6.28 4.11
CA MET A 69 -4.39 6.80 4.03
C MET A 69 -3.83 7.00 5.44
N ASP A 70 -4.69 7.25 6.43
CA ASP A 70 -4.30 7.38 7.81
C ASP A 70 -3.88 6.01 8.38
N ALA A 71 -4.58 4.93 8.05
CA ALA A 71 -4.17 3.58 8.42
C ALA A 71 -2.84 3.16 7.77
N VAL A 72 -2.62 3.51 6.49
CA VAL A 72 -1.35 3.24 5.80
C VAL A 72 -0.21 4.07 6.38
N ASN A 73 -0.44 5.35 6.64
CA ASN A 73 0.52 6.24 7.29
C ASN A 73 0.86 5.76 8.69
N PHE A 74 -0.14 5.30 9.46
CA PHE A 74 0.04 4.72 10.77
C PHE A 74 0.94 3.48 10.72
N HIS A 75 0.65 2.53 9.82
CA HIS A 75 1.50 1.34 9.66
C HIS A 75 2.93 1.69 9.23
N THR A 76 3.09 2.65 8.33
CA THR A 76 4.42 3.14 7.89
C THR A 76 5.19 3.75 9.06
N ARG A 77 4.54 4.60 9.87
CA ARG A 77 5.14 5.20 11.08
C ARG A 77 5.53 4.13 12.09
N LEU A 78 4.69 3.13 12.32
CA LEU A 78 4.99 2.02 13.23
C LEU A 78 6.19 1.19 12.75
N THR A 79 6.27 0.93 11.44
CA THR A 79 7.40 0.20 10.83
C THR A 79 8.70 0.99 10.98
N ASN A 80 8.65 2.30 10.71
CA ASN A 80 9.81 3.18 10.91
C ASN A 80 10.23 3.23 12.38
N PHE A 81 9.27 3.33 13.31
CA PHE A 81 9.54 3.29 14.74
C PHE A 81 10.27 1.99 15.12
N TYR A 82 9.78 0.83 14.68
CA TYR A 82 10.46 -0.45 14.91
C TYR A 82 11.89 -0.49 14.34
N SER A 83 12.12 0.10 13.17
CA SER A 83 13.48 0.20 12.59
C SER A 83 14.45 1.00 13.48
N GLN A 84 13.96 2.05 14.14
CA GLN A 84 14.75 2.87 15.07
C GLN A 84 15.15 2.05 16.31
N PHE A 85 14.25 1.25 16.88
CA PHE A 85 14.61 0.35 18.00
C PHE A 85 15.73 -0.62 17.64
N ARG A 86 15.62 -1.22 16.45
CA ARG A 86 16.64 -2.14 15.96
C ARG A 86 17.99 -1.42 15.82
N ALA A 87 17.99 -0.20 15.28
CA ALA A 87 19.21 0.60 15.15
C ALA A 87 19.84 0.93 16.53
N VAL A 88 19.02 1.31 17.52
CA VAL A 88 19.50 1.55 18.89
C VAL A 88 20.14 0.29 19.48
N GLY A 89 19.52 -0.89 19.31
CA GLY A 89 20.09 -2.16 19.79
C GLY A 89 21.44 -2.51 19.14
N VAL A 90 21.57 -2.27 17.83
CA VAL A 90 22.85 -2.46 17.11
C VAL A 90 23.91 -1.48 17.65
N ASN A 91 23.56 -0.21 17.79
CA ASN A 91 24.46 0.82 18.31
C ASN A 91 24.89 0.52 19.75
N TYR A 92 23.98 0.07 20.61
CA TYR A 92 24.29 -0.35 21.97
C TYR A 92 25.39 -1.41 21.99
N ASN A 93 25.22 -2.49 21.22
CA ASN A 93 26.21 -3.57 21.13
C ASN A 93 27.57 -3.06 20.63
N GLN A 94 27.57 -2.15 19.66
CA GLN A 94 28.80 -1.54 19.14
C GLN A 94 29.51 -0.70 20.21
N ILE A 95 28.78 0.15 20.93
CA ILE A 95 29.35 1.00 21.99
C ILE A 95 29.98 0.14 23.09
N VAL A 96 29.29 -0.90 23.55
CA VAL A 96 29.83 -1.82 24.58
C VAL A 96 31.15 -2.43 24.11
N LYS A 97 31.22 -2.93 22.87
CA LYS A 97 32.47 -3.47 22.30
C LYS A 97 33.59 -2.44 22.22
N ILE A 98 33.27 -1.21 21.81
CA ILE A 98 34.24 -0.10 21.70
C ILE A 98 34.76 0.30 23.09
N LEU A 99 33.88 0.32 24.11
CA LEU A 99 34.24 0.67 25.48
C LEU A 99 35.27 -0.32 26.04
N TYR A 100 35.01 -1.62 25.93
CA TYR A 100 35.93 -2.64 26.42
C TYR A 100 37.26 -2.71 25.64
N ARG A 101 37.27 -2.29 24.36
CA ARG A 101 38.49 -2.29 23.54
C ARG A 101 39.41 -1.09 23.82
N ASN A 102 38.85 0.08 24.09
CA ASN A 102 39.61 1.34 24.11
C ASN A 102 39.79 1.97 25.50
N PHE A 103 38.99 1.55 26.50
CA PHE A 103 39.05 2.11 27.84
C PHE A 103 39.47 1.05 28.86
N SER A 104 40.08 1.50 29.96
CA SER A 104 40.30 0.65 31.12
C SER A 104 38.96 0.23 31.73
N GLU A 105 38.94 -0.94 32.36
CA GLU A 105 37.73 -1.55 32.91
C GLU A 105 36.96 -0.59 33.82
N LYS A 106 37.67 0.12 34.72
CA LYS A 106 37.06 1.13 35.61
C LYS A 106 36.35 2.27 34.86
N LYS A 107 36.89 2.74 33.73
CA LYS A 107 36.27 3.78 32.90
C LYS A 107 35.11 3.21 32.08
N ALA A 108 35.28 2.03 31.50
CA ALA A 108 34.23 1.34 30.75
C ALA A 108 33.00 1.09 31.63
N SER A 109 33.17 0.58 32.85
CA SER A 109 32.09 0.37 33.81
C SER A 109 31.35 1.67 34.17
N ALA A 110 32.07 2.78 34.33
CA ALA A 110 31.44 4.07 34.60
C ALA A 110 30.57 4.57 33.43
N TYR A 111 30.99 4.34 32.18
CA TYR A 111 30.16 4.66 31.00
C TYR A 111 28.99 3.69 30.82
N LEU A 112 29.19 2.41 31.10
CA LEU A 112 28.13 1.40 31.05
C LEU A 112 27.00 1.72 32.05
N PHE A 113 27.34 2.17 33.25
CA PHE A 113 26.34 2.58 34.25
C PHE A 113 25.47 3.75 33.75
N LYS A 114 26.05 4.72 33.03
CA LYS A 114 25.27 5.80 32.40
C LYS A 114 24.37 5.27 31.28
N LEU A 115 24.88 4.34 30.47
CA LEU A 115 24.14 3.74 29.36
C LEU A 115 22.97 2.88 29.88
N GLU A 116 23.17 2.15 30.97
CA GLU A 116 22.13 1.39 31.67
C GLU A 116 20.98 2.31 32.10
N LYS A 117 21.29 3.45 32.73
CA LYS A 117 20.28 4.43 33.14
C LYS A 117 19.44 4.92 31.96
N GLN A 118 20.08 5.30 30.84
CA GLN A 118 19.36 5.72 29.63
C GLN A 118 18.50 4.59 29.04
N THR A 119 18.97 3.35 29.12
CA THR A 119 18.23 2.18 28.64
C THR A 119 17.01 1.90 29.51
N ALA A 120 17.11 2.12 30.83
CA ALA A 120 15.99 2.02 31.75
C ALA A 120 14.91 3.08 31.46
N GLU A 121 15.32 4.34 31.26
CA GLU A 121 14.40 5.43 30.87
C GLU A 121 13.69 5.12 29.53
N MET A 122 14.42 4.59 28.55
CA MET A 122 13.84 4.13 27.29
C MET A 122 12.84 2.99 27.49
N ALA A 123 13.13 2.03 28.36
CA ALA A 123 12.22 0.92 28.66
C ALA A 123 10.93 1.41 29.36
N ASP A 124 11.01 2.40 30.25
CA ASP A 124 9.85 3.04 30.86
C ASP A 124 8.98 3.75 29.82
N LEU A 125 9.59 4.47 28.88
CA LEU A 125 8.86 5.10 27.76
C LEU A 125 8.16 4.06 26.89
N CYS A 126 8.81 2.94 26.60
CA CYS A 126 8.20 1.85 25.82
C CYS A 126 6.99 1.26 26.52
N ARG A 127 7.06 1.05 27.85
CA ARG A 127 5.92 0.57 28.64
C ARG A 127 4.73 1.54 28.54
N LYS A 128 4.97 2.85 28.69
CA LYS A 128 3.93 3.88 28.53
C LYS A 128 3.31 3.88 27.13
N VAL A 129 4.12 3.71 26.09
CA VAL A 129 3.61 3.62 24.70
C VAL A 129 2.71 2.40 24.53
N ILE A 130 3.10 1.24 25.08
CA ILE A 130 2.28 0.02 25.03
C ILE A 130 0.96 0.22 25.79
N GLU A 131 0.99 0.81 26.99
CA GLU A 131 -0.19 1.10 27.79
C GLU A 131 -1.17 2.02 27.04
N LEU A 132 -0.68 3.14 26.49
CA LEU A 132 -1.49 4.07 25.68
C LEU A 132 -2.08 3.39 24.43
N THR A 133 -1.33 2.48 23.81
CA THR A 133 -1.80 1.72 22.64
C THR A 133 -2.92 0.75 23.03
N GLN A 134 -2.80 0.07 24.18
CA GLN A 134 -3.83 -0.82 24.69
C GLN A 134 -5.10 -0.07 25.11
N GLU A 135 -4.96 1.12 25.70
CA GLU A 135 -6.08 2.00 26.04
C GLU A 135 -6.82 2.46 24.77
N PHE A 136 -6.09 2.94 23.77
CA PHE A 136 -6.67 3.31 22.47
C PHE A 136 -7.40 2.13 21.79
N GLU A 137 -6.82 0.93 21.82
CA GLU A 137 -7.46 -0.27 21.25
C GLU A 137 -8.78 -0.62 21.95
N LYS A 138 -8.83 -0.54 23.28
CA LYS A 138 -10.06 -0.76 24.05
C LYS A 138 -11.13 0.30 23.74
N GLU A 139 -10.75 1.57 23.67
CA GLU A 139 -11.71 2.65 23.50
C GLU A 139 -12.27 2.77 22.06
N HIS A 140 -11.44 2.52 21.05
CA HIS A 140 -11.78 2.83 19.65
C HIS A 140 -11.95 1.60 18.75
N LEU A 141 -11.26 0.49 19.00
CA LEU A 141 -11.33 -0.70 18.14
C LEU A 141 -12.32 -1.75 18.65
N GLN A 142 -12.47 -1.89 19.97
CA GLN A 142 -13.41 -2.87 20.57
C GLN A 142 -14.87 -2.38 20.64
N LYS A 143 -15.13 -1.07 20.60
CA LYS A 143 -16.50 -0.51 20.57
C LYS A 143 -17.23 -0.70 19.24
N HIS A 144 -16.52 -1.00 18.16
CA HIS A 144 -17.06 -1.15 16.80
C HIS A 144 -17.14 -2.60 16.33
N ARG A 145 -17.01 -3.57 17.24
CA ARG A 145 -17.10 -5.00 16.96
C ARG A 145 -18.37 -5.58 17.56
#